data_AF-R8HD36-F1
#
_entry.id   AF-R8HD36-F1
#
_cell.length_a   1.000
_cell.length_b   1.000
_cell.length_c   1.000
_cell.angle_alpha   90.00
_cell.angle_beta   90.00
_cell.angle_gamma   90.00
#
_symmetry.space_group_name_H-M   'P 1'
#
loop_
_entity.id
_entity.type
_entity.pdbx_description
1 polymer ?
#
loop_
_entity_poly.entity_id
_entity_poly.type
_entity_poly.pdbx_seq_one_letter_code
_entity_poly.pdbx_strand_id
1 'polypeptide(L)'
;MNNKLLIALTSGVLIMGLAACSSNETASTSNDSKAEEKAQKEVEKDQKAAEKAKQEEQQRQEEEEKTKQEEQQRQEEEEKTKQEEQQRQEAEAQRQAEEKAKQEQAAKEEQQRQEQEQARKQQEAQAQKQREEKQKKKEKEEPKYCGSPEAEITCEHLQREWENEQKIEKELKEKEEREEKEGLEYAKKKAQSFEDKEREKMSCDDAKNVLEQLKNAEQNPATKESIVKYQEKVNMCSK
;
A
#
# COMPACT_ATOMS: atom_id res chain seq x y z
N MET A 1 30.25 14.44 -4.10
CA MET A 1 30.90 13.99 -2.84
C MET A 1 32.39 14.26 -3.03
N ASN A 2 33.05 15.12 -2.23
CA ASN A 2 34.53 15.29 -2.14
C ASN A 2 34.97 16.39 -1.15
N ASN A 3 34.07 17.26 -0.69
CA ASN A 3 34.48 18.41 0.15
C ASN A 3 34.58 18.12 1.67
N LYS A 4 34.10 16.95 2.12
CA LYS A 4 34.15 16.56 3.54
C LYS A 4 35.45 15.84 3.93
N LEU A 5 36.22 15.34 2.95
CA LEU A 5 37.50 14.64 3.20
C LEU A 5 38.69 15.61 3.35
N LEU A 6 38.60 16.82 2.77
CA LEU A 6 39.69 17.81 2.79
C LEU A 6 39.84 18.54 4.13
N ILE A 7 38.77 18.67 4.92
CA ILE A 7 38.80 19.36 6.21
C ILE A 7 39.39 18.49 7.33
N ALA A 8 39.33 17.16 7.19
CA ALA A 8 39.88 16.24 8.19
C ALA A 8 41.41 16.08 8.10
N LEU A 9 42.04 16.49 6.99
CA LEU A 9 43.46 16.24 6.72
C LEU A 9 44.37 17.43 7.06
N THR A 10 43.82 18.65 7.20
CA THR A 10 44.60 19.86 7.51
C THR A 10 44.76 20.13 9.01
N SER A 11 43.99 19.48 9.88
CA SER A 11 44.07 19.70 11.35
C SER A 11 45.14 18.86 12.06
N GLY A 12 45.70 17.83 11.41
CA GLY A 12 46.68 16.92 12.05
C GLY A 12 48.14 17.39 12.04
N VAL A 13 48.50 18.42 11.27
CA VAL A 13 49.92 18.78 11.03
C VAL A 13 50.43 19.92 11.93
N LEU A 14 49.55 20.60 12.69
CA LEU A 14 49.90 21.80 13.46
C LEU A 14 50.38 21.56 14.90
N ILE A 15 50.32 20.32 15.43
CA ILE A 15 50.57 20.06 16.87
C ILE A 15 52.01 19.56 17.17
N MET A 16 52.84 19.27 16.17
CA MET A 16 54.15 18.61 16.38
C MET A 16 55.36 19.54 16.24
N GLY A 17 55.33 20.73 16.86
CA GLY A 17 56.34 21.77 16.60
C GLY A 17 56.71 22.74 17.72
N LEU A 18 56.63 22.37 19.01
CA LEU A 18 57.06 23.25 20.12
C LEU A 18 57.80 22.51 21.25
N ALA A 19 58.90 21.81 20.93
CA ALA A 19 59.81 21.29 21.96
C ALA A 19 61.26 21.20 21.45
N ALA A 20 61.89 22.33 21.15
CA ALA A 20 63.36 22.43 21.14
C ALA A 20 63.84 23.88 21.20
N CYS A 21 64.79 24.12 22.12
CA CYS A 21 65.68 25.28 22.30
C CYS A 21 65.11 26.54 22.98
N SER A 22 65.58 26.81 24.21
CA SER A 22 66.80 27.62 24.37
C SER A 22 67.31 27.63 25.82
N SER A 23 68.62 27.44 25.94
CA SER A 23 69.44 27.21 27.12
C SER A 23 69.59 28.38 28.10
N ASN A 24 69.88 28.02 29.36
CA ASN A 24 71.14 28.24 30.07
C ASN A 24 70.90 28.85 31.46
N GLU A 25 71.25 28.12 32.53
CA GLU A 25 71.38 28.71 33.85
C GLU A 25 72.71 28.29 34.48
N THR A 26 73.58 29.30 34.56
CA THR A 26 74.86 29.32 35.24
C THR A 26 74.66 29.30 36.74
N ALA A 27 75.40 28.43 37.42
CA ALA A 27 75.55 28.46 38.87
C ALA A 27 76.06 29.84 39.34
N SER A 28 75.30 30.48 40.23
CA SER A 28 75.82 31.41 41.23
C SER A 28 74.90 31.46 42.44
N THR A 29 75.44 30.88 43.50
CA THR A 29 75.33 31.20 44.93
C THR A 29 74.47 32.40 45.35
N SER A 30 73.74 32.18 46.45
CA SER A 30 73.66 33.03 47.65
C SER A 30 72.27 33.60 48.00
N ASN A 31 71.66 32.95 48.99
CA ASN A 31 70.79 33.46 50.07
C ASN A 31 69.90 34.69 49.78
N ASP A 32 68.57 34.48 49.68
CA ASP A 32 67.54 35.27 50.41
C ASP A 32 66.12 34.64 50.32
N SER A 33 65.92 33.47 50.94
CA SER A 33 64.74 32.61 50.75
C SER A 33 63.55 32.85 51.70
N LYS A 34 63.03 34.08 51.82
CA LYS A 34 61.78 34.27 52.62
C LYS A 34 60.78 35.31 52.11
N ALA A 35 61.17 36.20 51.19
CA ALA A 35 60.26 37.19 50.63
C ALA A 35 59.67 36.78 49.26
N GLU A 36 60.39 36.01 48.45
CA GLU A 36 59.96 35.59 47.10
C GLU A 36 58.85 34.52 47.09
N GLU A 37 58.84 33.60 48.07
CA GLU A 37 57.80 32.55 48.17
C GLU A 37 56.41 33.13 48.43
N LYS A 38 56.32 34.28 49.12
CA LYS A 38 55.06 34.98 49.37
C LYS A 38 54.53 35.70 48.13
N ALA A 39 55.42 36.24 47.30
CA ALA A 39 55.05 36.91 46.05
C ALA A 39 54.61 35.91 44.96
N GLN A 40 55.29 34.76 44.84
CA GLN A 40 54.89 33.70 43.90
C GLN A 40 53.52 33.10 44.27
N LYS A 41 53.21 32.97 45.57
CA LYS A 41 51.95 32.39 46.05
C LYS A 41 50.73 33.31 45.89
N GLU A 42 50.91 34.63 45.84
CA GLU A 42 49.82 35.56 45.49
C GLU A 42 49.54 35.57 43.98
N VAL A 43 50.59 35.58 43.15
CA VAL A 43 50.44 35.52 41.67
C VAL A 43 49.78 34.22 41.21
N GLU A 44 50.10 33.07 41.84
CA GLU A 44 49.47 31.78 41.52
C GLU A 44 47.99 31.74 41.93
N LYS A 45 47.62 32.45 43.00
CA LYS A 45 46.24 32.52 43.49
C LYS A 45 45.37 33.42 42.59
N ASP A 46 45.93 34.52 42.12
CA ASP A 46 45.27 35.41 41.14
C ASP A 46 45.16 34.75 39.76
N GLN A 47 46.17 33.97 39.32
CA GLN A 47 46.06 33.17 38.09
C GLN A 47 44.96 32.10 38.20
N LYS A 48 44.89 31.36 39.32
CA LYS A 48 43.82 30.38 39.53
C LYS A 48 42.43 31.01 39.58
N ALA A 49 42.29 32.20 40.15
CA ALA A 49 41.03 32.92 40.17
C ALA A 49 40.60 33.36 38.76
N ALA A 50 41.55 33.86 37.95
CA ALA A 50 41.30 34.25 36.57
C ALA A 50 40.97 33.05 35.65
N GLU A 51 41.63 31.91 35.85
CA GLU A 51 41.36 30.68 35.08
C GLU A 51 39.98 30.10 35.41
N LYS A 52 39.59 30.11 36.69
CA LYS A 52 38.26 29.66 37.13
C LYS A 52 37.14 30.55 36.61
N ALA A 53 37.36 31.87 36.57
CA ALA A 53 36.42 32.82 35.97
C ALA A 53 36.25 32.58 34.46
N LYS A 54 37.34 32.30 33.73
CA LYS A 54 37.27 31.93 32.30
C LYS A 54 36.51 30.62 32.07
N GLN A 55 36.72 29.60 32.91
CA GLN A 55 36.00 28.34 32.81
C GLN A 55 34.49 28.49 33.03
N GLU A 56 34.08 29.31 34.01
CA GLU A 56 32.68 29.56 34.33
C GLU A 56 31.97 30.37 33.22
N GLU A 57 32.66 31.32 32.61
CA GLU A 57 32.16 32.06 31.44
C GLU A 57 32.00 31.15 30.21
N GLN A 58 32.97 30.24 29.99
CA GLN A 58 32.92 29.28 28.89
C GLN A 58 31.78 28.27 29.04
N GLN A 59 31.53 27.78 30.26
CA GLN A 59 30.38 26.91 30.56
C GLN A 59 29.04 27.61 30.33
N ARG A 60 28.92 28.90 30.71
CA ARG A 60 27.71 29.68 30.43
C ARG A 60 27.45 29.85 28.94
N GLN A 61 28.50 30.06 28.14
CA GLN A 61 28.37 30.17 26.69
C GLN A 61 27.93 28.85 26.04
N GLU A 62 28.51 27.71 26.46
CA GLU A 62 28.09 26.39 25.97
C GLU A 62 26.64 26.04 26.37
N GLU A 63 26.21 26.39 27.58
CA GLU A 63 24.84 26.16 28.04
C GLU A 63 23.82 27.02 27.27
N GLU A 64 24.14 28.29 26.99
CA GLU A 64 23.30 29.17 26.18
C GLU A 64 23.21 28.68 24.72
N GLU A 65 24.32 28.25 24.12
CA GLU A 65 24.34 27.72 22.75
C GLU A 65 23.54 26.43 22.64
N LYS A 66 23.68 25.53 23.62
CA LYS A 66 22.90 24.28 23.70
C LYS A 66 21.39 24.56 23.83
N THR A 67 21.02 25.54 24.64
CA THR A 67 19.61 25.93 24.83
C THR A 67 19.02 26.49 23.53
N LYS A 68 19.76 27.33 22.80
CA LYS A 68 19.35 27.82 21.48
C LYS A 68 19.19 26.70 20.45
N GLN A 69 20.08 25.70 20.49
CA GLN A 69 20.01 24.54 19.59
C GLN A 69 18.78 23.66 19.87
N GLU A 70 18.46 23.44 21.14
CA GLU A 70 17.30 22.65 21.56
C GLU A 70 15.97 23.38 21.23
N GLU A 71 15.93 24.71 21.37
CA GLU A 71 14.78 25.51 20.97
C GLU A 71 14.56 25.51 19.46
N GLN A 72 15.63 25.60 18.65
CA GLN A 72 15.53 25.46 17.20
C GLN A 72 15.03 24.09 16.77
N GLN A 73 15.52 23.00 17.39
CA GLN A 73 15.04 21.65 17.10
C GLN A 73 13.56 21.49 17.44
N ARG A 74 13.10 22.04 18.57
CA ARG A 74 11.67 22.04 18.93
C ARG A 74 10.81 22.78 17.92
N GLN A 75 11.28 23.92 17.41
CA GLN A 75 10.55 24.69 16.40
C GLN A 75 10.45 23.93 15.07
N GLU A 76 11.54 23.31 14.60
CA GLU A 76 11.53 22.48 13.39
C GLU A 76 10.63 21.26 13.54
N GLU A 77 10.63 20.59 14.70
CA GLU A 77 9.78 19.43 14.96
C GLU A 77 8.29 19.83 15.02
N GLU A 78 7.95 20.96 15.63
CA GLU A 78 6.57 21.45 15.68
C GLU A 78 6.07 21.85 14.27
N GLU A 79 6.90 22.49 13.45
CA GLU A 79 6.53 22.86 12.08
C GLU A 79 6.35 21.63 11.19
N LYS A 80 7.24 20.64 11.32
CA LYS A 80 7.13 19.36 10.62
C LYS A 80 5.87 18.58 11.02
N THR A 81 5.52 18.60 12.31
CA THR A 81 4.30 17.95 12.82
C THR A 81 3.05 18.63 12.26
N LYS A 82 3.02 19.97 12.20
CA LYS A 82 1.91 20.72 11.57
C LYS A 82 1.78 20.41 10.08
N GLN A 83 2.87 20.31 9.34
CA GLN A 83 2.84 19.92 7.93
C GLN A 83 2.31 18.49 7.74
N GLU A 84 2.75 17.54 8.58
CA GLU A 84 2.28 16.15 8.49
C GLU A 84 0.79 16.02 8.83
N GLU A 85 0.31 16.76 9.83
CA GLU A 85 -1.12 16.79 10.17
C GLU A 85 -1.96 17.39 9.03
N GLN A 86 -1.47 18.47 8.40
CA GLN A 86 -2.15 19.08 7.27
C GLN A 86 -2.21 18.14 6.05
N GLN A 87 -1.12 17.42 5.75
CA GLN A 87 -1.11 16.40 4.70
C GLN A 87 -2.06 15.23 5.01
N ARG A 88 -2.16 14.80 6.27
CA ARG A 88 -3.12 13.77 6.67
C ARG A 88 -4.56 14.21 6.45
N GLN A 89 -4.91 15.44 6.83
CA GLN A 89 -6.27 15.98 6.62
C GLN A 89 -6.62 16.08 5.13
N GLU A 90 -5.67 16.52 4.28
CA GLU A 90 -5.90 16.61 2.84
C GLU A 90 -6.05 15.22 2.19
N ALA A 91 -5.23 14.25 2.62
CA ALA A 91 -5.34 12.86 2.17
C ALA A 91 -6.66 12.20 2.59
N GLU A 92 -7.14 12.47 3.81
CA GLU A 92 -8.43 11.97 4.29
C GLU A 92 -9.60 12.59 3.51
N ALA A 93 -9.55 13.90 3.24
CA ALA A 93 -10.54 14.57 2.42
C ALA A 93 -10.60 14.01 0.98
N GLN A 94 -9.44 13.72 0.38
CA GLN A 94 -9.39 13.05 -0.93
C GLN A 94 -10.01 11.64 -0.90
N ARG A 95 -9.72 10.84 0.13
CA ARG A 95 -10.30 9.50 0.26
C ARG A 95 -11.82 9.55 0.40
N GLN A 96 -12.35 10.46 1.21
CA GLN A 96 -13.81 10.64 1.33
C GLN A 96 -14.45 11.08 0.01
N ALA A 97 -13.79 11.96 -0.75
CA ALA A 97 -14.27 12.37 -2.07
C ALA A 97 -14.26 11.21 -3.08
N GLU A 98 -13.20 10.41 -3.11
CA GLU A 98 -13.09 9.24 -3.99
C GLU A 98 -14.13 8.17 -3.63
N GLU A 99 -14.35 7.90 -2.34
CA GLU A 99 -15.35 6.93 -1.89
C GLU A 99 -16.77 7.37 -2.29
N LYS A 100 -17.07 8.66 -2.12
CA LYS A 100 -18.37 9.22 -2.54
C LYS A 100 -18.57 9.15 -4.05
N ALA A 101 -17.52 9.42 -4.84
CA ALA A 101 -17.57 9.28 -6.29
C ALA A 101 -17.79 7.81 -6.72
N LYS A 102 -17.13 6.86 -6.04
CA LYS A 102 -17.34 5.42 -6.27
C LYS A 102 -18.76 4.98 -5.92
N GLN A 103 -19.33 5.43 -4.81
CA GLN A 103 -20.72 5.13 -4.47
C GLN A 103 -21.70 5.69 -5.51
N GLU A 104 -21.51 6.93 -5.97
CA GLU A 104 -22.38 7.52 -6.99
C GLU A 104 -22.27 6.78 -8.33
N GLN A 105 -21.06 6.35 -8.71
CA GLN A 105 -20.85 5.57 -9.93
C GLN A 105 -21.51 4.18 -9.82
N ALA A 106 -21.36 3.50 -8.68
CA ALA A 106 -22.00 2.20 -8.44
C ALA A 106 -23.52 2.31 -8.48
N ALA A 107 -24.10 3.36 -7.88
CA ALA A 107 -25.54 3.60 -7.91
C ALA A 107 -26.06 3.84 -9.35
N LYS A 108 -25.32 4.61 -10.18
CA LYS A 108 -25.67 4.82 -11.59
C LYS A 108 -25.59 3.53 -12.41
N GLU A 109 -24.55 2.72 -12.19
CA GLU A 109 -24.39 1.44 -12.89
C GLU A 109 -25.50 0.44 -12.51
N GLU A 110 -25.89 0.39 -11.23
CA GLU A 110 -27.00 -0.44 -10.78
C GLU A 110 -28.33 0.03 -11.38
N GLN A 111 -28.60 1.34 -11.40
CA GLN A 111 -29.79 1.89 -12.04
C GLN A 111 -29.84 1.53 -13.54
N GLN A 112 -28.72 1.67 -14.24
CA GLN A 112 -28.63 1.32 -15.66
C GLN A 112 -28.87 -0.18 -15.90
N ARG A 113 -28.34 -1.05 -15.03
CA ARG A 113 -28.61 -2.50 -15.07
C ARG A 113 -30.09 -2.80 -14.90
N GLN A 114 -30.76 -2.18 -13.92
CA GLN A 114 -32.19 -2.39 -13.69
C GLN A 114 -33.03 -1.95 -14.90
N GLU A 115 -32.69 -0.82 -15.50
CA GLU A 115 -33.38 -0.30 -16.69
C GLU A 115 -33.19 -1.20 -17.92
N GLN A 116 -31.96 -1.70 -18.12
CA GLN A 116 -31.64 -2.66 -19.17
C GLN A 116 -32.37 -4.01 -18.96
N GLU A 117 -32.46 -4.49 -17.73
CA GLU A 117 -33.18 -5.73 -17.41
C GLU A 117 -34.69 -5.58 -17.67
N GLN A 118 -35.29 -4.45 -17.29
CA GLN A 118 -36.69 -4.17 -17.61
C GLN A 118 -36.94 -4.11 -19.12
N ALA A 119 -36.06 -3.42 -19.87
CA ALA A 119 -36.15 -3.37 -21.33
C ALA A 119 -36.07 -4.77 -21.96
N ARG A 120 -35.17 -5.61 -21.46
CA ARG A 120 -35.00 -7.00 -21.94
C ARG A 120 -36.23 -7.85 -21.63
N LYS A 121 -36.82 -7.75 -20.43
CA LYS A 121 -38.09 -8.42 -20.09
C LYS A 121 -39.24 -7.99 -20.98
N GLN A 122 -39.33 -6.70 -21.33
CA GLN A 122 -40.34 -6.21 -22.27
C GLN A 122 -40.14 -6.76 -23.69
N GLN A 123 -38.90 -6.82 -24.17
CA GLN A 123 -38.59 -7.42 -25.47
C GLN A 123 -38.91 -8.93 -25.51
N GLU A 124 -38.53 -9.69 -24.48
CA GLU A 124 -38.87 -11.12 -24.39
C GLU A 124 -40.39 -11.34 -24.36
N ALA A 125 -41.13 -10.55 -23.58
CA ALA A 125 -42.59 -10.65 -23.54
C ALA A 125 -43.24 -10.34 -24.90
N GLN A 126 -42.73 -9.34 -25.64
CA GLN A 126 -43.21 -9.06 -26.99
C GLN A 126 -42.86 -10.18 -27.98
N ALA A 127 -41.64 -10.71 -27.91
CA ALA A 127 -41.22 -11.82 -28.76
C ALA A 127 -42.05 -13.09 -28.49
N GLN A 128 -42.37 -13.37 -27.22
CA GLN A 128 -43.21 -14.49 -26.83
C GLN A 128 -44.65 -14.34 -27.36
N LYS A 129 -45.24 -13.14 -27.25
CA LYS A 129 -46.57 -12.86 -27.85
C LYS A 129 -46.56 -13.06 -29.38
N GLN A 130 -45.51 -12.61 -30.07
CA GLN A 130 -45.40 -12.85 -31.51
C GLN A 130 -45.24 -14.33 -31.86
N ARG A 131 -44.53 -15.11 -31.04
CA ARG A 131 -44.41 -16.57 -31.21
C ARG A 131 -45.75 -17.26 -30.99
N GLU A 132 -46.50 -16.90 -29.96
CA GLU A 132 -47.85 -17.43 -29.71
C GLU A 132 -48.83 -17.07 -30.83
N GLU A 133 -48.77 -15.85 -31.36
CA GLU A 133 -49.64 -15.43 -32.46
C GLU A 133 -49.30 -16.17 -33.76
N LYS A 134 -48.00 -16.41 -34.03
CA LYS A 134 -47.54 -17.27 -35.13
C LYS A 134 -47.97 -18.73 -34.96
N GLN A 135 -47.88 -19.28 -33.74
CA GLN A 135 -48.37 -20.63 -33.45
C GLN A 135 -49.89 -20.73 -33.63
N LYS A 136 -50.66 -19.77 -33.09
CA LYS A 136 -52.13 -19.73 -33.28
C LYS A 136 -52.53 -19.57 -34.74
N LYS A 137 -51.78 -18.81 -35.55
CA LYS A 137 -52.01 -18.75 -37.01
C LYS A 137 -51.73 -20.08 -37.69
N LYS A 138 -50.61 -20.74 -37.37
CA LYS A 138 -50.31 -22.11 -37.86
C LYS A 138 -51.40 -23.10 -37.48
N GLU A 139 -51.88 -23.05 -36.24
CA GLU A 139 -52.93 -23.96 -35.73
C GLU A 139 -54.31 -23.68 -36.32
N LYS A 140 -54.57 -22.44 -36.81
CA LYS A 140 -55.82 -22.07 -37.50
C LYS A 140 -55.77 -22.33 -39.01
N GLU A 141 -54.59 -22.42 -39.61
CA GLU A 141 -54.38 -22.75 -41.01
C GLU A 141 -54.16 -24.25 -41.28
N GLU A 142 -54.01 -25.09 -40.24
CA GLU A 142 -54.02 -26.53 -40.41
C GLU A 142 -55.47 -27.07 -40.44
N PRO A 143 -56.00 -27.49 -41.61
CA PRO A 143 -56.96 -28.59 -41.59
C PRO A 143 -56.26 -29.80 -40.97
N LYS A 144 -56.98 -30.57 -40.12
CA LYS A 144 -56.58 -31.93 -39.71
C LYS A 144 -56.43 -32.80 -40.96
N TYR A 145 -55.27 -32.72 -41.59
CA TYR A 145 -54.92 -33.48 -42.78
C TYR A 145 -53.41 -33.72 -42.73
N CYS A 146 -53.02 -34.92 -42.29
CA CYS A 146 -51.66 -35.39 -42.49
C CYS A 146 -51.48 -35.72 -43.98
N GLY A 147 -50.97 -34.75 -44.75
CA GLY A 147 -50.30 -34.98 -46.03
C GLY A 147 -51.11 -34.69 -47.30
N SER A 148 -50.77 -33.59 -47.98
CA SER A 148 -51.09 -33.42 -49.42
C SER A 148 -50.32 -34.47 -50.24
N PRO A 149 -50.95 -35.20 -51.18
CA PRO A 149 -50.36 -36.39 -51.82
C PRO A 149 -49.18 -36.13 -52.77
N GLU A 150 -48.72 -34.88 -52.93
CA GLU A 150 -47.62 -34.53 -53.84
C GLU A 150 -46.24 -34.53 -53.18
N ALA A 151 -46.16 -34.64 -51.85
CA ALA A 151 -44.91 -34.84 -51.13
C ALA A 151 -45.04 -36.09 -50.25
N GLU A 152 -44.28 -37.16 -50.57
CA GLU A 152 -44.23 -38.43 -49.83
C GLU A 152 -43.55 -38.28 -48.45
N ILE A 153 -43.83 -37.21 -47.70
CA ILE A 153 -43.33 -37.03 -46.34
C ILE A 153 -44.37 -37.65 -45.40
N THR A 154 -44.01 -38.79 -44.83
CA THR A 154 -44.87 -39.48 -43.85
C THR A 154 -44.95 -38.68 -42.55
N CYS A 155 -46.07 -38.81 -41.82
CA CYS A 155 -46.22 -38.22 -40.49
C CYS A 155 -45.07 -38.60 -39.52
N GLU A 156 -44.46 -39.78 -39.70
CA GLU A 156 -43.29 -40.24 -38.93
C GLU A 156 -42.02 -39.41 -39.21
N HIS A 157 -41.86 -38.88 -40.43
CA HIS A 157 -40.72 -38.07 -40.80
C HIS A 157 -40.76 -36.71 -40.09
N LEU A 158 -41.92 -36.07 -40.08
CA LEU A 158 -42.16 -34.80 -39.37
C LEU A 158 -41.95 -34.93 -37.86
N GLN A 159 -42.41 -36.03 -37.27
CA GLN A 159 -42.19 -36.27 -35.83
C GLN A 159 -40.70 -36.45 -35.50
N ARG A 160 -39.95 -37.15 -36.36
CA ARG A 160 -38.50 -37.32 -36.19
C ARG A 160 -37.73 -36.01 -36.37
N GLU A 161 -38.15 -35.16 -37.30
CA GLU A 161 -37.55 -33.82 -37.48
C GLU A 161 -37.76 -32.95 -36.24
N TRP A 162 -38.96 -32.97 -35.66
CA TRP A 162 -39.26 -32.22 -34.44
C TRP A 162 -38.46 -32.72 -33.23
N GLU A 163 -38.33 -34.03 -33.04
CA GLU A 163 -37.49 -34.61 -31.99
C GLU A 163 -36.00 -34.26 -32.17
N ASN A 164 -35.52 -34.23 -33.42
CA ASN A 164 -34.16 -33.80 -33.74
C ASN A 164 -33.94 -32.32 -33.44
N GLU A 165 -34.90 -31.44 -33.77
CA GLU A 165 -34.82 -30.01 -33.42
C GLU A 165 -34.74 -29.80 -31.90
N GLN A 166 -35.59 -30.49 -31.14
CA GLN A 166 -35.54 -30.43 -29.66
C GLN A 166 -34.21 -30.92 -29.10
N LYS A 167 -33.62 -31.97 -29.71
CA LYS A 167 -32.31 -32.47 -29.32
C LYS A 167 -31.20 -31.46 -29.61
N ILE A 168 -31.23 -30.81 -30.77
CA ILE A 168 -30.26 -29.78 -31.16
C ILE A 168 -30.35 -28.57 -30.24
N GLU A 169 -31.56 -28.10 -29.92
CA GLU A 169 -31.77 -26.97 -29.02
C GLU A 169 -31.21 -27.27 -27.61
N LYS A 170 -31.41 -28.50 -27.12
CA LYS A 170 -30.84 -28.92 -25.83
C LYS A 170 -29.31 -28.99 -25.85
N GLU A 171 -28.72 -29.53 -26.91
CA GLU A 171 -27.27 -29.63 -27.06
C GLU A 171 -26.61 -28.25 -27.14
N LEU A 172 -27.21 -27.32 -27.88
CA LEU A 172 -26.74 -25.93 -27.94
C LEU A 172 -26.79 -25.25 -26.57
N LYS A 173 -27.88 -25.43 -25.83
CA LYS A 173 -28.02 -24.87 -24.48
C LYS A 173 -27.00 -25.44 -23.51
N GLU A 174 -26.74 -26.75 -23.55
CA GLU A 174 -25.70 -27.37 -22.73
C GLU A 174 -24.31 -26.86 -23.11
N LYS A 175 -24.06 -26.66 -24.40
CA LYS A 175 -22.79 -26.12 -24.89
C LYS A 175 -22.58 -24.68 -24.44
N GLU A 176 -23.61 -23.83 -24.52
CA GLU A 176 -23.57 -22.45 -24.02
C GLU A 176 -23.30 -22.42 -22.51
N GLU A 177 -23.98 -23.25 -21.71
CA GLU A 177 -23.74 -23.34 -20.26
C GLU A 177 -22.30 -23.83 -19.94
N ARG A 178 -21.76 -24.74 -20.77
CA ARG A 178 -20.38 -25.20 -20.62
C ARG A 178 -19.38 -24.09 -20.93
N GLU A 179 -19.57 -23.37 -22.03
CA GLU A 179 -18.71 -22.24 -22.40
C GLU A 179 -18.78 -21.11 -21.34
N GLU A 180 -19.95 -20.83 -20.77
CA GLU A 180 -20.11 -19.88 -19.68
C GLU A 180 -19.36 -20.33 -18.42
N LYS A 181 -19.49 -21.60 -18.03
CA LYS A 181 -18.75 -22.17 -16.89
C LYS A 181 -17.24 -22.11 -17.09
N GLU A 182 -16.75 -22.48 -18.27
CA GLU A 182 -15.33 -22.40 -18.61
C GLU A 182 -14.83 -20.94 -18.56
N GLY A 183 -15.63 -20.00 -19.05
CA GLY A 183 -15.34 -18.57 -18.97
C GLY A 183 -15.25 -18.05 -17.53
N LEU A 184 -16.19 -18.45 -16.67
CA LEU A 184 -16.20 -18.10 -15.25
C LEU A 184 -15.02 -18.73 -14.51
N GLU A 185 -14.69 -19.99 -14.77
CA GLU A 185 -13.52 -20.64 -14.18
C GLU A 185 -12.22 -19.97 -14.61
N TYR A 186 -12.09 -19.61 -15.89
CA TYR A 186 -10.93 -18.87 -16.39
C TYR A 186 -10.79 -17.49 -15.70
N ALA A 187 -11.90 -16.75 -15.58
CA ALA A 187 -11.91 -15.46 -14.88
C ALA A 187 -11.51 -15.62 -13.40
N LYS A 188 -12.07 -16.62 -12.71
CA LYS A 188 -11.73 -16.94 -11.32
C LYS A 188 -10.25 -17.29 -11.16
N LYS A 189 -9.71 -18.14 -12.03
CA LYS A 189 -8.29 -18.52 -12.02
C LYS A 189 -7.38 -17.33 -12.27
N LYS A 190 -7.78 -16.42 -13.18
CA LYS A 190 -7.04 -15.20 -13.47
C LYS A 190 -7.03 -14.23 -12.28
N ALA A 191 -8.17 -14.03 -11.63
CA ALA A 191 -8.27 -13.22 -10.42
C ALA A 191 -7.40 -13.81 -9.29
N GLN A 192 -7.51 -15.11 -9.04
CA GLN A 192 -6.70 -15.79 -8.03
C GLN A 192 -5.19 -15.68 -8.31
N SER A 193 -4.77 -15.81 -9.58
CA SER A 193 -3.36 -15.63 -9.96
C SER A 193 -2.84 -14.22 -9.67
N PHE A 194 -3.70 -13.20 -9.77
CA PHE A 194 -3.32 -11.83 -9.44
C PHE A 194 -3.12 -11.68 -7.93
N GLU A 195 -4.08 -12.15 -7.12
CA GLU A 195 -3.99 -12.13 -5.66
C GLU A 195 -2.75 -12.89 -5.15
N ASP A 196 -2.46 -14.06 -5.74
CA ASP A 196 -1.29 -14.86 -5.34
C ASP A 196 0.03 -14.14 -5.67
N LYS A 197 0.11 -13.42 -6.80
CA LYS A 197 1.27 -12.58 -7.13
C LYS A 197 1.43 -11.39 -6.18
N GLU A 198 0.35 -10.76 -5.78
CA GLU A 198 0.41 -9.67 -4.79
C GLU A 198 0.86 -10.19 -3.43
N ARG A 199 0.31 -11.32 -2.99
CA ARG A 199 0.72 -12.02 -1.76
C ARG A 199 2.20 -12.44 -1.80
N GLU A 200 2.69 -12.90 -2.95
CA GLU A 200 4.10 -13.27 -3.11
C GLU A 200 5.02 -12.06 -2.95
N LYS A 201 4.64 -10.89 -3.48
CA LYS A 201 5.39 -9.64 -3.35
C LYS A 201 5.24 -8.95 -1.99
N MET A 202 4.21 -9.30 -1.24
CA MET A 202 3.92 -8.72 0.07
C MET A 202 5.06 -9.00 1.07
N SER A 203 5.38 -7.99 1.88
CA SER A 203 6.37 -8.13 2.94
C SER A 203 5.87 -9.08 4.04
N CYS A 204 6.80 -9.61 4.82
CA CYS A 204 6.46 -10.54 5.90
C CYS A 204 5.65 -9.90 7.02
N ASP A 205 5.88 -8.61 7.30
CA ASP A 205 5.16 -7.87 8.33
C ASP A 205 3.75 -7.49 7.85
N ASP A 206 3.61 -7.09 6.58
CA ASP A 206 2.29 -6.86 5.97
C ASP A 206 1.47 -8.16 5.93
N ALA A 207 2.10 -9.28 5.57
CA ALA A 207 1.43 -10.58 5.53
C ALA A 207 0.95 -11.03 6.92
N LYS A 208 1.69 -10.72 8.00
CA LYS A 208 1.27 -10.97 9.38
C LYS A 208 0.08 -10.10 9.77
N ASN A 209 0.12 -8.80 9.44
CA ASN A 209 -0.98 -7.88 9.72
C ASN A 209 -2.27 -8.32 9.02
N VAL A 210 -2.19 -8.67 7.73
CA VAL A 210 -3.36 -9.17 6.97
C VAL A 210 -3.87 -10.50 7.55
N LEU A 211 -2.98 -11.41 7.94
CA LEU A 211 -3.38 -12.67 8.59
C LEU A 211 -4.13 -12.43 9.90
N GLU A 212 -3.70 -11.45 10.70
CA GLU A 212 -4.36 -11.10 11.96
C GLU A 212 -5.74 -10.49 11.72
N GLN A 213 -5.87 -9.59 10.74
CA GLN A 213 -7.16 -9.05 10.31
C GLN A 213 -8.12 -10.16 9.86
N LEU A 214 -7.64 -11.11 9.06
CA LEU A 214 -8.45 -12.24 8.58
C LEU A 214 -8.89 -13.18 9.71
N LYS A 215 -8.06 -13.38 10.75
CA LYS A 215 -8.44 -14.16 11.93
C LYS A 215 -9.54 -13.48 12.74
N ASN A 216 -9.54 -12.15 12.77
CA ASN A 216 -10.52 -11.34 13.48
C ASN A 216 -11.81 -11.09 12.66
N ALA A 217 -11.76 -11.32 11.35
CA ALA A 217 -12.91 -11.21 10.45
C ALA A 217 -13.87 -12.41 10.56
N GLU A 218 -15.05 -12.27 9.94
CA GLU A 218 -16.06 -13.33 9.90
C GLU A 218 -15.52 -14.60 9.23
N GLN A 219 -15.67 -15.73 9.94
CA GLN A 219 -15.09 -17.02 9.57
C GLN A 219 -15.95 -17.79 8.55
N ASN A 220 -16.03 -17.25 7.34
CA ASN A 220 -16.64 -17.92 6.20
C ASN A 220 -15.61 -18.78 5.42
N PRO A 221 -16.05 -19.65 4.49
CA PRO A 221 -15.14 -20.53 3.74
C PRO A 221 -14.04 -19.78 2.97
N ALA A 222 -14.36 -18.61 2.39
CA ALA A 222 -13.39 -17.80 1.65
C ALA A 222 -12.33 -17.19 2.57
N THR A 223 -12.74 -16.65 3.73
CA THR A 223 -11.82 -16.13 4.75
C THR A 223 -10.88 -17.23 5.23
N LYS A 224 -11.40 -18.45 5.48
CA LYS A 224 -10.58 -19.61 5.89
C LYS A 224 -9.54 -20.00 4.85
N GLU A 225 -9.90 -20.02 3.57
CA GLU A 225 -8.95 -20.30 2.49
C GLU A 225 -7.85 -19.25 2.42
N SER A 226 -8.21 -17.96 2.55
CA SER A 226 -7.25 -16.86 2.59
C SER A 226 -6.32 -16.93 3.80
N ILE A 227 -6.84 -17.26 4.99
CA ILE A 227 -6.03 -17.45 6.22
C ILE A 227 -4.95 -18.50 5.97
N VAL A 228 -5.29 -19.66 5.39
CA VAL A 228 -4.31 -20.73 5.11
C VAL A 228 -3.21 -20.21 4.19
N LYS A 229 -3.55 -19.53 3.10
CA LYS A 229 -2.58 -18.98 2.15
C LYS A 229 -1.66 -17.92 2.76
N TYR A 230 -2.19 -17.02 3.60
CA TYR A 230 -1.38 -16.02 4.31
C TYR A 230 -0.51 -16.64 5.40
N GLN A 231 -1.03 -17.66 6.10
CA GLN A 231 -0.27 -18.39 7.10
C GLN A 231 0.93 -19.13 6.47
N GLU A 232 0.77 -19.72 5.29
CA GLU A 232 1.86 -20.33 4.54
C GLU A 232 2.95 -19.31 4.17
N LYS A 233 2.57 -18.12 3.68
CA LYS A 233 3.50 -17.03 3.40
C LYS A 233 4.28 -16.60 4.65
N VAL A 234 3.59 -16.43 5.78
CA VAL A 234 4.23 -16.06 7.07
C VAL A 234 5.18 -17.16 7.56
N ASN A 235 4.82 -18.44 7.37
CA ASN A 235 5.69 -19.56 7.70
C ASN A 235 6.97 -19.57 6.85
N MET A 236 6.88 -19.21 5.57
CA MET A 236 8.05 -19.09 4.68
C MET A 236 8.97 -17.93 5.07
N CYS A 237 8.42 -16.85 5.63
CA CYS A 237 9.20 -15.73 6.15
C CYS A 237 9.98 -16.06 7.44
N SER A 238 9.65 -17.15 8.12
CA SER A 238 10.27 -17.53 9.40
C SER A 238 11.34 -18.62 9.24
N LYS A 239 11.63 -19.02 7.99
CA LYS A 239 12.70 -19.96 7.62
C LYS A 239 13.92 -19.19 7.12
#